data_AF-A0A0M2UEM6-F1
#
_entry.id   AF-A0A0M2UEM6-F1
#
_cell.length_a   1.000
_cell.length_b   1.000
_cell.length_c   1.000
_cell.angle_alpha   90.00
_cell.angle_beta   90.00
_cell.angle_gamma   90.00
#
_symmetry.space_group_name_H-M   'P 1'
#
loop_
_entity.id
_entity.type
_entity.pdbx_description
1 polymer ?
#
loop_
_entity_poly.entity_id
_entity_poly.type
_entity_poly.pdbx_seq_one_letter_code
_entity_poly.pdbx_strand_id
1 'polypeptide(L)' 'MPAFILQIVSFLQQALTWVVALAVPATALTVGYHALMRATAQDDMAAMHHARALKNALIYGVIVILAGSITIAVLGAF' A
#
# COMPACT_ATOMS: atom_id res chain seq x y z
N MET A 1 -12.28 20.54 20.89
CA MET A 1 -11.37 21.04 19.83
C MET A 1 -12.08 22.10 19.00
N PRO A 2 -11.39 23.13 18.49
CA PRO A 2 -11.95 24.08 17.54
C PRO A 2 -12.51 23.36 16.29
N ALA A 3 -13.61 23.87 15.72
CA ALA A 3 -14.31 23.23 14.59
C ALA A 3 -13.40 22.97 13.38
N PHE A 4 -12.48 23.90 13.09
CA PHE A 4 -11.49 23.75 12.03
C PHE A 4 -10.58 22.53 12.21
N ILE A 5 -10.14 22.24 13.44
CA ILE A 5 -9.26 21.10 13.72
C ILE A 5 -10.03 19.79 13.51
N LEU A 6 -11.30 19.72 13.93
CA LEU A 6 -12.16 18.55 13.70
C LEU A 6 -12.37 18.27 12.20
N GLN A 7 -12.55 19.32 11.39
CA GLN A 7 -12.69 19.18 9.94
C GLN A 7 -11.41 18.64 9.29
N ILE A 8 -10.24 19.11 9.72
CA ILE A 8 -8.94 18.59 9.24
C ILE A 8 -8.78 17.12 9.62
N VAL A 9 -9.04 16.75 10.87
CA VAL A 9 -8.93 15.35 11.34
C VAL A 9 -9.85 14.45 10.52
N SER A 10 -11.11 14.85 10.31
CA SER A 10 -12.07 14.11 9.49
C SER A 10 -11.62 13.97 8.03
N PHE A 11 -11.09 15.04 7.43
CA PHE A 11 -10.53 15.00 6.08
C PHE A 11 -9.36 14.01 5.98
N LEU A 12 -8.41 14.07 6.91
CA LEU A 12 -7.25 13.18 6.93
C LEU A 12 -7.67 11.71 7.13
N GLN A 13 -8.63 11.44 8.02
CA GLN A 13 -9.17 10.09 8.22
C GLN A 13 -9.82 9.54 6.96
N GLN A 14 -10.64 10.35 6.27
CA GLN A 14 -11.27 9.93 5.01
C GLN A 14 -10.24 9.66 3.93
N ALA A 15 -9.27 10.57 3.74
CA ALA A 15 -8.20 10.40 2.77
C ALA A 15 -7.38 9.13 3.04
N LEU A 16 -6.97 8.90 4.30
CA LEU A 16 -6.22 7.70 4.68
C LEU A 16 -7.03 6.42 4.48
N THR A 17 -8.33 6.45 4.76
CA THR A 17 -9.21 5.29 4.54
C THR A 17 -9.19 4.87 3.07
N TRP A 18 -9.30 5.83 2.15
CA TRP A 18 -9.20 5.55 0.72
C TRP A 18 -7.83 5.06 0.30
N VAL A 19 -6.75 5.66 0.83
CA VAL A 19 -5.37 5.22 0.53
C VAL A 19 -5.15 3.78 0.97
N VAL A 20 -5.56 3.42 2.19
CA VAL A 20 -5.43 2.05 2.71
C VAL A 20 -6.30 1.07 1.91
N ALA A 21 -7.54 1.46 1.59
CA ALA A 21 -8.44 0.63 0.80
C ALA A 21 -7.90 0.34 -0.60
N LEU A 22 -7.26 1.32 -1.25
CA LEU A 22 -6.65 1.17 -2.57
C LEU A 22 -5.28 0.48 -2.54
N ALA A 23 -4.55 0.54 -1.43
CA ALA A 23 -3.26 -0.11 -1.28
C ALA A 23 -3.36 -1.63 -1.44
N VAL A 24 -4.45 -2.25 -0.98
CA VAL A 24 -4.70 -3.70 -1.09
C VAL A 24 -4.76 -4.15 -2.56
N PRO A 25 -5.69 -3.66 -3.40
CA PRO A 25 -5.75 -4.06 -4.80
C PRO A 25 -4.50 -3.61 -5.59
N ALA A 26 -3.93 -2.43 -5.30
CA ALA A 26 -2.71 -1.98 -5.96
C ALA A 26 -1.53 -2.95 -5.71
N THR A 27 -1.36 -3.40 -4.45
CA THR A 27 -0.34 -4.39 -4.08
C THR A 27 -0.60 -5.72 -4.78
N ALA A 28 -1.84 -6.22 -4.74
CA ALA A 28 -2.21 -7.48 -5.38
C ALA A 28 -1.93 -7.47 -6.90
N LEU A 29 -2.30 -6.39 -7.59
CA LEU A 29 -2.05 -6.22 -9.02
C LEU A 29 -0.55 -6.16 -9.33
N THR A 30 0.23 -5.42 -8.54
CA THR A 30 1.68 -5.27 -8.75
C THR A 30 2.42 -6.59 -8.52
N VAL A 31 2.05 -7.31 -7.45
CA VAL A 31 2.58 -8.64 -7.15
C VAL A 31 2.19 -9.63 -8.25
N GLY A 32 0.94 -9.63 -8.69
CA GLY A 32 0.45 -10.49 -9.77
C GLY A 32 1.16 -10.23 -11.10
N TYR A 33 1.37 -8.96 -11.46
CA TYR A 33 2.13 -8.56 -12.63
C TYR A 33 3.56 -9.11 -12.60
N HIS A 34 4.29 -8.90 -11.49
CA HIS A 34 5.66 -9.41 -11.38
C HIS A 34 5.74 -10.93 -11.26
N ALA A 35 4.74 -11.58 -10.68
CA ALA A 35 4.66 -13.04 -10.67
C ALA A 35 4.48 -13.61 -12.08
N LEU A 36 3.57 -13.04 -12.87
CA LEU A 36 3.34 -13.42 -14.27
C LEU A 36 4.60 -13.19 -15.11
N MET A 37 5.21 -12.00 -15.03
CA MET A 37 6.40 -11.69 -15.81
C MET A 37 7.60 -12.57 -15.42
N ARG A 38 7.73 -12.94 -14.15
CA ARG A 38 8.73 -13.93 -13.72
C ARG A 38 8.45 -15.31 -14.31
N ALA A 39 7.20 -15.74 -14.37
CA ALA A 39 6.83 -17.06 -14.89
C ALA A 39 7.06 -17.20 -16.41
N THR A 40 7.01 -16.09 -17.14
CA THR A 40 7.25 -16.05 -18.59
C THR A 40 8.66 -15.59 -18.96
N ALA A 41 9.53 -15.33 -17.98
CA ALA A 41 10.89 -14.88 -18.25
C ALA A 41 11.69 -15.98 -18.96
N GLN A 42 12.38 -15.61 -20.04
CA GLN A 42 13.20 -16.53 -20.83
C GLN A 42 14.67 -16.54 -20.39
N ASP A 43 15.08 -15.56 -19.58
CA ASP A 43 16.43 -15.45 -19.03
C ASP A 43 16.40 -15.27 -17.51
N ASP A 44 17.44 -15.79 -16.84
CA ASP A 44 17.55 -15.80 -15.38
C ASP A 44 17.65 -14.39 -14.78
N MET A 45 18.24 -13.44 -15.51
CA MET A 45 18.40 -12.07 -15.03
C MET A 45 17.06 -11.33 -14.94
N ALA A 46 16.20 -11.47 -15.95
CA ALA A 46 14.83 -10.95 -15.93
C ALA A 46 13.99 -11.63 -14.83
N ALA A 47 14.10 -12.96 -14.68
CA ALA A 47 13.42 -13.69 -13.63
C ALA A 47 13.83 -13.20 -12.23
N MET A 48 15.12 -12.95 -12.00
CA MET A 48 15.63 -12.38 -10.75
C MET A 48 15.16 -10.95 -10.50
N HIS A 49 15.11 -10.11 -11.54
CA HIS A 49 14.61 -8.74 -11.43
C HIS A 49 13.15 -8.74 -10.97
N HIS A 50 12.29 -9.55 -11.60
CA HIS A 50 10.89 -9.68 -11.20
C HIS A 50 10.71 -10.32 -9.82
N ALA A 51 11.58 -11.26 -9.42
CA ALA A 51 11.55 -11.80 -8.06
C ALA A 51 11.85 -10.75 -6.98
N ARG A 52 12.83 -9.86 -7.22
CA ARG A 52 13.13 -8.73 -6.33
C ARG A 52 11.98 -7.73 -6.29
N ALA A 53 11.43 -7.39 -7.46
CA ALA A 53 10.31 -6.47 -7.56
C ALA A 53 9.06 -7.01 -6.85
N LEU A 54 8.76 -8.31 -6.97
CA LEU A 54 7.68 -8.98 -6.25
C LEU A 54 7.86 -8.88 -4.73
N LYS A 55 9.06 -9.20 -4.23
CA LYS A 55 9.38 -9.06 -2.80
C LYS A 55 9.16 -7.63 -2.32
N ASN A 56 9.68 -6.65 -3.06
CA ASN A 56 9.55 -5.24 -2.71
C ASN A 56 8.09 -4.78 -2.73
N ALA A 57 7.31 -5.16 -3.75
CA ALA A 57 5.90 -4.84 -3.85
C ALA A 57 5.11 -5.37 -2.64
N LEU A 58 5.40 -6.60 -2.20
CA LEU A 58 4.79 -7.17 -1.00
C LEU A 58 5.16 -6.38 0.26
N ILE A 59 6.45 -6.08 0.46
CA ILE A 59 6.94 -5.35 1.63
C ILE A 59 6.32 -3.94 1.69
N TYR A 60 6.40 -3.18 0.60
CA TYR A 60 5.87 -1.82 0.56
C TYR A 60 4.35 -1.79 0.66
N GLY A 61 3.64 -2.76 0.06
CA GLY A 61 2.20 -2.89 0.21
C GLY A 61 1.78 -3.06 1.67
N VAL A 62 2.45 -3.98 2.39
CA VAL A 62 2.21 -4.19 3.83
C VAL A 62 2.54 -2.94 4.63
N ILE A 63 3.66 -2.27 4.34
CA ILE A 63 4.05 -1.02 5.03
C ILE A 63 2.96 0.04 4.88
N VAL A 64 2.43 0.26 3.67
CA VAL A 64 1.39 1.28 3.44
C VAL A 64 0.11 0.94 4.18
N ILE A 65 -0.32 -0.34 4.15
CA ILE A 65 -1.52 -0.79 4.86
C ILE A 65 -1.38 -0.59 6.37
N LEU A 66 -0.24 -1.01 6.95
CA LEU A 66 0.01 -0.87 8.39
C LEU A 66 0.18 0.59 8.82
N ALA A 67 1.00 1.36 8.10
CA ALA A 67 1.23 2.77 8.41
C ALA A 67 -0.08 3.57 8.32
N GLY A 68 -0.88 3.33 7.27
CA GLY A 68 -2.17 3.98 7.11
C GLY A 68 -3.17 3.62 8.21
N SER A 69 -3.28 2.32 8.57
CA SER A 69 -4.18 1.89 9.64
C SER A 69 -3.77 2.38 11.03
N ILE A 70 -2.46 2.43 11.34
CA ILE A 70 -1.95 3.06 12.57
C ILE A 70 -2.29 4.56 12.58
N THR A 71 -2.08 5.25 11.46
CA THR A 71 -2.35 6.70 11.38
C THR A 71 -3.84 6.99 11.56
N ILE A 72 -4.73 6.18 10.99
CA ILE A 72 -6.17 6.28 11.21
C ILE A 72 -6.52 6.09 12.69
N ALA A 73 -5.95 5.07 13.34
CA ALA A 73 -6.19 4.80 14.76
C ALA A 73 -5.74 5.96 15.65
N VAL A 74 -4.55 6.54 15.38
CA VAL A 74 -4.04 7.71 16.09
C VAL A 74 -4.92 8.93 15.87
N LEU A 75 -5.33 9.20 14.62
CA LEU A 75 -6.24 10.31 14.32
C LEU A 75 -7.61 10.13 14.96
N GLY A 76 -8.10 8.90 15.11
CA GLY A 76 -9.36 8.58 15.78
C GLY A 76 -9.36 8.76 17.30
N ALA A 77 -8.18 8.97 17.91
CA ALA A 77 -8.03 9.22 19.33
C ALA A 77 -8.13 10.72 19.72
N PHE A 78 -8.23 11.61 18.75
CA PHE A 78 -8.41 13.07 18.92
C PHE A 78 -9.84 13.50 18.62
#